data_AF-A0A2W4LWP4-F1
#
_entry.id   AF-A0A2W4LWP4-F1
#
_cell.length_a   1.000
_cell.length_b   1.000
_cell.length_c   1.000
_cell.angle_alpha   90.00
_cell.angle_beta   90.00
_cell.angle_gamma   90.00
#
_symmetry.space_group_name_H-M   'P 1'
#
loop_
_entity.id
_entity.type
_entity.pdbx_description
1 polymer ?
#
loop_
_entity_poly.entity_id
_entity_poly.type
_entity_poly.pdbx_seq_one_letter_code
_entity_poly.pdbx_strand_id
1 'polypeptide(L)'
;DRRPWLYLCTVACLIGFLGLATLPLAAPSTWIVLVGIGTGGLFPLATALPLDYARTPADAASWSAMMLFGGYLLSASGPLLGGVVVDATGSYATVFGIMTASSALLLAVCYGMKPPQRRAGTAA
;
A
#
# COMPACT_ATOMS: atom_id res chain seq x y z
N ASP A 1 -8.58 16.04 -3.01
CA ASP A 1 -8.51 15.13 -1.86
C ASP A 1 -8.25 13.72 -2.37
N ARG A 2 -7.12 13.11 -2.00
CA ARG A 2 -6.60 11.86 -2.59
C ARG A 2 -7.09 10.61 -1.86
N ARG A 3 -7.63 10.82 -0.66
CA ARG A 3 -8.05 9.78 0.27
C ARG A 3 -9.03 8.76 -0.33
N PRO A 4 -10.11 9.13 -1.06
CA PRO A 4 -11.03 8.13 -1.62
C PRO A 4 -10.34 7.19 -2.62
N TRP A 5 -9.40 7.71 -3.42
CA TRP A 5 -8.59 6.90 -4.32
C TRP A 5 -7.65 5.96 -3.57
N LEU A 6 -7.06 6.45 -2.48
CA LEU A 6 -6.18 5.66 -1.63
C LEU A 6 -6.95 4.51 -0.94
N TYR A 7 -8.18 4.76 -0.49
CA TYR A 7 -9.09 3.70 0.00
C TYR A 7 -9.43 2.69 -1.09
N LEU A 8 -9.85 3.15 -2.27
CA LEU A 8 -10.24 2.28 -3.37
C LEU A 8 -9.10 1.34 -3.78
N CYS A 9 -7.88 1.86 -3.94
CA CYS A 9 -6.71 1.05 -4.27
C CYS A 9 -6.34 0.07 -3.14
N THR A 10 -6.46 0.49 -1.88
CA THR A 10 -6.18 -0.40 -0.73
C THR A 10 -7.20 -1.52 -0.62
N VAL A 11 -8.49 -1.23 -0.84
CA VAL A 11 -9.56 -2.24 -0.86
C VAL A 11 -9.36 -3.21 -2.02
N ALA A 12 -8.97 -2.72 -3.21
CA ALA A 12 -8.66 -3.57 -4.35
C ALA A 12 -7.50 -4.54 -4.05
N CYS A 13 -6.41 -4.07 -3.43
CA CYS A 13 -5.32 -4.93 -2.95
C CYS A 13 -5.82 -5.96 -1.93
N LEU A 14 -6.60 -5.53 -0.95
CA LEU A 14 -7.12 -6.41 0.10
C LEU A 14 -7.95 -7.55 -0.49
N ILE A 15 -8.88 -7.25 -1.39
CA ILE A 15 -9.71 -8.25 -2.07
C ILE A 15 -8.85 -9.16 -2.96
N GLY A 16 -7.91 -8.60 -3.71
CA GLY A 16 -7.02 -9.35 -4.58
C GLY A 16 -6.15 -10.36 -3.82
N PHE A 17 -5.51 -9.94 -2.73
CA PHE A 17 -4.70 -10.83 -1.89
C PHE A 17 -5.55 -11.84 -1.12
N LEU A 18 -6.72 -11.45 -0.63
CA LEU A 18 -7.64 -12.37 0.04
C LEU A 18 -8.15 -13.46 -0.90
N GLY A 19 -8.46 -13.10 -2.15
CA GLY A 19 -8.84 -14.04 -3.20
C GLY A 19 -7.72 -15.03 -3.53
N LEU A 20 -6.47 -14.55 -3.64
CA LEU A 20 -5.30 -15.42 -3.84
C LEU A 20 -5.00 -16.32 -2.64
N ALA A 21 -5.28 -15.87 -1.42
CA ALA A 21 -5.05 -16.66 -0.20
C ALA A 21 -6.09 -17.78 -0.02
N THR A 22 -7.35 -17.56 -0.44
CA THR A 22 -8.47 -18.48 -0.14
C THR A 22 -8.89 -19.32 -1.34
N LEU A 23 -8.99 -18.72 -2.53
CA LEU A 23 -9.53 -19.32 -3.75
C LEU A 23 -8.68 -18.94 -4.98
N PRO A 24 -7.37 -19.28 -4.99
CA PRO A 24 -6.45 -18.84 -6.04
C PRO A 24 -6.84 -19.32 -7.44
N LEU A 25 -7.46 -20.50 -7.54
CA LEU A 25 -7.83 -21.12 -8.83
C LEU A 25 -9.23 -20.74 -9.33
N ALA A 26 -10.05 -20.06 -8.52
CA ALA A 26 -11.42 -19.73 -8.90
C ALA A 26 -11.50 -18.63 -9.98
N ALA A 27 -10.68 -17.58 -9.84
CA ALA A 27 -10.65 -16.45 -10.78
C ALA A 27 -9.28 -15.75 -10.79
N PRO A 28 -8.19 -16.45 -11.16
CA PRO A 28 -6.82 -15.95 -11.05
C PRO A 28 -6.59 -14.63 -11.81
N SER A 29 -7.19 -14.48 -12.99
CA SER A 29 -7.12 -13.25 -13.78
C SER A 29 -7.74 -12.05 -13.04
N THR A 30 -8.87 -12.26 -12.37
CA THR A 30 -9.56 -11.22 -11.60
C THR A 30 -8.71 -10.78 -10.41
N TRP A 31 -8.15 -11.73 -9.67
CA TRP A 31 -7.31 -11.43 -8.51
C TRP A 31 -6.04 -10.66 -8.89
N ILE A 32 -5.36 -11.08 -9.96
CA ILE A 32 -4.14 -10.42 -10.44
C ILE A 32 -4.45 -8.99 -10.93
N VAL A 33 -5.55 -8.79 -11.64
CA VAL A 33 -5.98 -7.46 -12.09
C VAL A 33 -6.28 -6.55 -10.90
N LEU A 34 -6.97 -7.04 -9.87
CA LEU A 34 -7.25 -6.27 -8.66
C LEU A 34 -5.98 -5.88 -7.92
N VAL A 35 -5.04 -6.81 -7.75
CA VAL A 35 -3.72 -6.52 -7.15
C VAL A 35 -2.95 -5.51 -7.99
N GLY A 36 -2.95 -5.65 -9.32
CA GLY A 36 -2.28 -4.72 -10.23
C GLY A 36 -2.83 -3.30 -10.15
N ILE A 37 -4.16 -3.15 -10.14
CA ILE A 37 -4.83 -1.85 -9.98
C ILE A 37 -4.52 -1.25 -8.61
N GLY A 38 -4.61 -2.04 -7.54
CA GLY A 38 -4.37 -1.57 -6.19
C GLY A 38 -2.92 -1.11 -5.99
N THR A 39 -1.94 -1.95 -6.33
CA THR A 39 -0.51 -1.64 -6.20
C THR A 39 -0.07 -0.53 -7.15
N GLY A 40 -0.53 -0.55 -8.40
CA GLY A 40 -0.22 0.48 -9.40
C GLY A 40 -0.80 1.85 -9.05
N GLY A 41 -1.96 1.91 -8.41
CA GLY A 41 -2.56 3.15 -7.92
C GLY A 41 -1.96 3.64 -6.61
N LEU A 42 -1.61 2.74 -5.68
CA LEU A 42 -1.03 3.10 -4.39
C LEU A 42 0.32 3.79 -4.52
N PHE A 43 1.17 3.37 -5.46
CA PHE A 43 2.50 3.95 -5.65
C PHE A 43 2.49 5.47 -5.92
N PRO A 44 1.83 5.99 -6.96
CA PRO A 44 1.78 7.43 -7.21
C PRO A 44 1.01 8.20 -6.12
N LEU A 45 0.00 7.60 -5.51
CA LEU A 45 -0.73 8.22 -4.40
C LEU A 45 0.16 8.38 -3.16
N ALA A 46 0.98 7.38 -2.85
CA ALA A 46 1.90 7.40 -1.72
C ALA A 46 3.07 8.37 -1.92
N THR A 47 3.65 8.43 -3.13
CA THR A 47 4.73 9.38 -3.43
C THR A 47 4.24 10.83 -3.52
N ALA A 48 2.95 11.04 -3.78
CA ALA A 48 2.35 12.37 -3.75
C ALA A 48 1.97 12.85 -2.33
N LEU A 49 1.90 11.96 -1.34
CA LEU A 49 1.52 12.31 0.04
C LEU A 49 2.48 13.33 0.69
N PRO A 50 3.82 13.17 0.60
CA PRO A 50 4.77 14.15 1.14
C PRO A 50 4.53 15.58 0.64
N LEU A 51 4.06 15.75 -0.59
CA LEU A 51 3.78 17.06 -1.18
C LEU A 51 2.60 17.77 -0.49
N ASP A 52 1.67 17.04 0.11
CA ASP A 52 0.54 17.62 0.85
C ASP A 52 0.93 18.13 2.24
N TYR A 53 1.92 17.50 2.85
CA TYR A 53 2.30 17.76 4.25
C TYR A 53 3.58 18.61 4.37
N ALA A 54 4.41 18.65 3.32
CA ALA A 54 5.63 19.44 3.30
C ALA A 54 5.34 20.95 3.20
N ARG A 55 6.20 21.76 3.84
CA ARG A 55 6.13 23.23 3.78
C ARG A 55 7.00 23.81 2.66
N THR A 56 8.04 23.08 2.26
CA THR A 56 8.99 23.46 1.23
C THR A 56 9.28 22.30 0.26
N PRO A 57 9.77 22.57 -0.97
CA PRO A 57 10.17 21.52 -1.90
C PRO A 57 11.30 20.64 -1.37
N ALA A 58 12.23 21.20 -0.59
CA ALA A 58 13.33 20.46 0.02
C ALA A 58 12.84 19.47 1.07
N ASP A 59 11.85 19.87 1.89
CA ASP A 59 11.22 18.96 2.86
C ASP A 59 10.48 17.82 2.15
N ALA A 60 9.72 18.12 1.09
CA ALA A 60 9.00 17.08 0.35
C ALA A 60 9.95 16.02 -0.23
N ALA A 61 11.10 16.45 -0.74
CA ALA A 61 12.14 15.58 -1.27
C ALA A 61 12.74 14.68 -0.16
N SER A 62 13.05 15.23 1.01
CA SER A 62 13.62 14.45 2.13
C SER A 62 12.63 13.43 2.69
N TRP A 63 11.34 13.80 2.85
CA TRP A 63 10.27 12.87 3.25
C TRP A 63 10.11 11.74 2.23
N SER A 64 10.07 12.08 0.95
CA SER A 64 9.94 11.09 -0.13
C SER A 64 11.13 10.13 -0.17
N ALA A 65 12.35 10.65 -0.02
CA ALA A 65 13.56 9.84 0.03
C ALA A 65 13.55 8.88 1.21
N MET A 66 13.14 9.34 2.41
CA MET A 66 13.02 8.49 3.59
C MET A 66 11.98 7.38 3.40
N MET A 67 10.80 7.72 2.85
CA MET A 67 9.73 6.76 2.57
C MET A 67 10.16 5.71 1.55
N LEU A 68 10.79 6.13 0.45
CA LEU A 68 11.26 5.22 -0.59
C LEU A 68 12.39 4.33 -0.07
N PHE A 69 13.35 4.89 0.67
CA PHE A 69 14.43 4.10 1.27
C PHE A 69 13.88 2.99 2.17
N GLY A 70 12.97 3.32 3.09
CA GLY A 70 12.34 2.32 3.95
C GLY A 70 11.51 1.29 3.18
N GLY A 71 10.71 1.74 2.21
CA GLY A 71 9.89 0.87 1.37
C GLY A 71 10.72 -0.09 0.52
N TYR A 72 11.81 0.38 -0.08
CA TYR A 72 12.71 -0.45 -0.88
C TYR A 72 13.50 -1.44 -0.03
N LEU A 73 13.97 -1.07 1.16
CA LEU A 73 14.60 -2.01 2.09
C LEU A 73 13.64 -3.16 2.46
N LEU A 74 12.38 -2.83 2.74
CA LEU A 74 11.35 -3.84 3.02
C LEU A 74 11.02 -4.68 1.78
N SER A 75 10.97 -4.07 0.59
CA SER A 75 10.73 -4.81 -0.66
C SER A 75 11.87 -5.76 -0.99
N ALA A 76 13.12 -5.39 -0.70
CA ALA A 76 14.29 -6.23 -0.94
C ALA A 76 14.32 -7.47 -0.02
N SER A 77 13.80 -7.35 1.21
CA SER A 77 13.66 -8.49 2.13
C SER A 77 12.42 -9.36 1.84
N GLY A 78 11.47 -8.86 1.05
CA GLY A 78 10.22 -9.56 0.70
C GLY A 78 10.41 -10.99 0.18
N PRO A 79 11.24 -11.24 -0.86
CA PRO A 79 11.48 -12.58 -1.38
C PRO A 79 12.11 -13.53 -0.35
N LEU A 80 13.05 -13.03 0.47
CA LEU A 80 13.68 -13.83 1.52
C LEU A 80 12.65 -14.25 2.57
N LEU A 81 11.84 -13.30 3.06
CA LEU A 81 10.78 -13.57 4.03
C LEU A 81 9.72 -14.52 3.44
N GLY A 82 9.32 -14.30 2.19
CA GLY A 82 8.38 -15.17 1.48
C GLY A 82 8.91 -16.60 1.35
N GLY A 83 10.18 -16.76 0.98
CA GLY A 83 10.84 -18.06 0.91
C GLY A 83 10.83 -18.79 2.24
N VAL A 84 11.30 -18.14 3.33
CA VAL A 84 11.29 -18.72 4.68
C VAL A 84 9.89 -19.12 5.13
N VAL A 85 8.87 -18.30 4.84
CA VAL A 85 7.48 -18.63 5.18
C VAL A 85 6.99 -19.86 4.40
N VAL A 86 7.31 -19.97 3.11
CA VAL A 86 6.94 -21.13 2.30
C VAL A 86 7.70 -22.37 2.74
N ASP A 87 8.99 -22.27 3.04
CA ASP A 87 9.80 -23.39 3.53
C ASP A 87 9.26 -23.92 4.88
N ALA A 88 8.79 -23.03 5.75
CA ALA A 88 8.24 -23.40 7.05
C ALA A 88 6.80 -23.92 6.98
N THR A 89 5.95 -23.40 6.09
CA THR A 89 4.51 -23.72 6.03
C THR A 89 4.10 -24.64 4.89
N GLY A 90 4.97 -24.82 3.89
CA GLY A 90 4.69 -25.57 2.67
C GLY A 90 3.65 -24.94 1.75
N SER A 91 3.21 -23.70 2.01
CA SER A 91 2.06 -23.11 1.30
C SER A 91 2.24 -21.63 0.96
N TYR A 92 2.02 -21.29 -0.30
CA TYR A 92 1.95 -19.92 -0.79
C TYR A 92 0.70 -19.16 -0.30
N ALA A 93 -0.35 -19.87 0.10
CA ALA A 93 -1.55 -19.25 0.68
C ALA A 93 -1.21 -18.45 1.95
N THR A 94 -0.23 -18.91 2.73
CA THR A 94 0.26 -18.20 3.92
C THR A 94 0.89 -16.86 3.54
N VAL A 95 1.69 -16.82 2.46
CA VAL A 95 2.31 -15.58 1.99
C VAL A 95 1.25 -14.57 1.54
N PHE A 96 0.25 -15.01 0.78
CA PHE A 96 -0.88 -14.15 0.40
C PHE A 96 -1.73 -13.74 1.61
N GLY A 97 -1.86 -14.58 2.62
CA GLY A 97 -2.50 -14.25 3.89
C GLY A 97 -1.77 -13.13 4.63
N ILE A 98 -0.44 -13.16 4.68
CA ILE A 98 0.38 -12.07 5.24
C ILE A 98 0.17 -10.78 4.44
N MET A 99 0.20 -10.83 3.10
CA MET A 99 -0.06 -9.68 2.23
C MET A 99 -1.47 -9.10 2.45
N THR A 100 -2.45 -9.97 2.68
CA THR A 100 -3.83 -9.58 3.04
C THR A 100 -3.86 -8.85 4.39
N ALA A 101 -3.18 -9.38 5.40
CA ALA A 101 -3.08 -8.74 6.72
C ALA A 101 -2.38 -7.38 6.64
N SER A 102 -1.29 -7.27 5.87
CA SER A 102 -0.62 -5.99 5.62
C SER A 102 -1.52 -4.98 4.91
N SER A 103 -2.33 -5.44 3.94
CA SER A 103 -3.31 -4.59 3.25
C SER A 103 -4.42 -4.11 4.19
N ALA A 104 -4.88 -4.97 5.10
CA ALA A 104 -5.86 -4.62 6.13
C ALA A 104 -5.29 -3.60 7.13
N LEU A 105 -4.03 -3.76 7.53
CA LEU A 105 -3.32 -2.79 8.38
C LEU A 105 -3.22 -1.43 7.67
N LEU A 106 -2.83 -1.42 6.40
CA LEU A 106 -2.78 -0.19 5.60
C LEU A 106 -4.16 0.46 5.53
N LEU A 107 -5.22 -0.32 5.32
CA LEU A 107 -6.59 0.17 5.28
C LEU A 107 -7.00 0.82 6.62
N ALA A 108 -6.64 0.21 7.75
CA ALA A 108 -6.86 0.77 9.08
C ALA A 108 -6.11 2.10 9.28
N VAL A 109 -4.87 2.20 8.81
CA VAL A 109 -4.10 3.46 8.82
C VAL A 109 -4.79 4.53 7.98
N CYS A 110 -5.33 4.17 6.81
CA CYS A 110 -6.07 5.10 5.95
C CYS A 110 -7.30 5.67 6.67
N TYR A 111 -8.05 4.84 7.39
CA TYR A 111 -9.15 5.23 8.28
C TYR A 111 -8.74 6.22 9.36
N GLY A 112 -7.54 6.09 9.91
CA GLY A 112 -7.00 7.00 10.91
C GLY A 112 -6.51 8.36 10.38
N MET A 113 -6.32 8.53 9.07
CA MET A 113 -5.85 9.80 8.52
C MET A 113 -6.89 10.92 8.81
N LYS A 114 -6.44 12.09 9.27
CA LYS A 114 -7.31 13.27 9.42
C LYS A 114 -7.33 14.07 8.12
N PRO A 115 -8.43 14.76 7.77
CA PRO A 115 -8.47 15.59 6.57
C PRO A 115 -7.34 16.64 6.63
N PRO A 116 -6.67 16.92 5.50
CA PRO A 116 -5.64 17.93 5.45
C PRO A 116 -6.24 19.27 5.87
N GLN A 117 -5.64 19.89 6.89
CA GLN A 117 -6.08 21.17 7.42
C GLN A 117 -5.89 22.20 6.32
N ARG A 118 -6.99 22.51 5.63
CA ARG A 118 -7.06 23.56 4.60
C ARG A 118 -6.44 24.79 5.24
N ARG A 119 -5.21 25.17 4.84
CA ARG A 119 -4.65 26.46 5.26
C ARG A 119 -5.69 27.48 4.80
N ALA A 120 -6.43 28.04 5.77
CA ALA A 120 -7.27 29.18 5.52
C ALA A 120 -6.35 30.21 4.87
N GLY A 121 -6.63 30.55 3.61
CA GLY A 121 -5.90 31.59 2.92
C GLY A 121 -5.99 32.83 3.79
N THR A 122 -4.88 33.24 4.38
CA THR A 122 -4.64 34.63 4.72
C THR A 122 -4.54 35.37 3.39
N ALA A 123 -5.72 35.73 2.87
CA ALA A 123 -5.84 36.91 2.05
C ALA A 123 -5.69 38.10 3.01
N ALA A 124 -4.56 38.77 2.92
CA ALA A 124 -4.33 40.12 3.43
C ALA A 124 -3.43 40.83 2.43
#